data_AF-A0A8C6YXN7-F1
#
_entry.id   AF-A0A8C6YXN7-F1
#
_cell.length_a   1.000
_cell.length_b   1.000
_cell.length_c   1.000
_cell.angle_alpha   90.00
_cell.angle_beta   90.00
_cell.angle_gamma   90.00
#
_symmetry.space_group_name_H-M   'P 1'
#
loop_
_entity.id
_entity.type
_entity.pdbx_description
1 polymer ?
#
loop_
_entity_poly.entity_id
_entity_poly.type
_entity_poly.pdbx_seq_one_letter_code
_entity_poly.pdbx_strand_id
1 'polypeptide(L)'
;MAAEEPQQKPEPLGGDADGNGADGGEGKMGGGAASGRFMELIEQVERRVPPAQLLAAFNEPSTSDYLVVYLRLLTSGCLQRHRPFFEQFLEGGRSIKEFCQQEVEPMCKESDHIHVIALARALHVPVLVEYMDRGEGGATHPHVFPEGARPRVHLLYRPGHYDILYK
;
A
#
# COMPACT_ATOMS: atom_id res chain seq x y z
N MET A 1 17.77 61.79 35.09
CA MET A 1 16.54 61.17 35.64
C MET A 1 16.02 60.23 34.57
N ALA A 2 15.99 58.90 34.69
CA ALA A 2 16.23 57.98 35.80
C ALA A 2 16.96 56.75 35.21
N ALA A 3 18.08 56.33 35.80
CA ALA A 3 18.21 55.21 36.74
C ALA A 3 18.41 53.86 36.01
N GLU A 4 19.69 53.48 35.93
CA GLU A 4 20.25 52.18 35.58
C GLU A 4 20.43 51.38 36.89
N GLU A 5 20.13 50.07 36.89
CA GLU A 5 20.69 49.02 37.78
C GLU A 5 19.98 47.66 37.52
N PRO A 6 20.57 46.48 37.84
CA PRO A 6 21.87 45.98 37.40
C PRO A 6 21.81 44.53 36.85
N GLN A 7 22.90 44.11 36.20
CA GLN A 7 23.16 42.73 35.76
C GLN A 7 23.46 41.79 36.94
N GLN A 8 22.99 40.54 36.85
CA GLN A 8 23.46 39.45 37.71
C GLN A 8 23.59 38.13 36.92
N LYS A 9 24.78 37.52 37.05
CA LYS A 9 25.24 36.19 36.56
C LYS A 9 26.24 35.68 37.63
N PRO A 10 26.72 34.41 37.66
CA PRO A 10 26.20 33.08 37.27
C PRO A 10 26.10 32.14 38.52
N GLU A 11 25.67 30.87 38.45
CA GLU A 11 26.52 29.64 38.37
C GLU A 11 25.67 28.34 38.64
N PRO A 12 26.18 27.13 38.30
CA PRO A 12 25.41 25.98 37.80
C PRO A 12 25.15 24.89 38.86
N LEU A 13 24.45 23.80 38.51
CA LEU A 13 24.65 22.44 39.07
C LEU A 13 23.78 21.38 38.36
N GLY A 14 24.44 20.29 37.90
CA GLY A 14 23.91 18.94 37.63
C GLY A 14 22.89 18.80 36.49
N GLY A 15 23.13 18.09 35.39
CA GLY A 15 23.80 16.80 35.27
C GLY A 15 22.77 15.70 35.56
N ASP A 16 22.05 15.27 34.52
CA ASP A 16 21.62 13.87 34.37
C ASP A 16 21.42 13.58 32.89
N ALA A 17 22.27 12.67 32.41
CA ALA A 17 22.21 12.09 31.10
C ALA A 17 21.16 10.96 31.14
N ASP A 18 20.10 11.10 30.36
CA ASP A 18 19.35 9.96 29.86
C ASP A 18 18.86 10.30 28.46
N GLY A 19 19.82 10.30 27.52
CA GLY A 19 19.53 10.17 26.10
C GLY A 19 19.00 8.77 25.86
N ASN A 20 17.69 8.60 26.03
CA ASN A 20 16.97 7.43 25.55
C ASN A 20 17.07 7.41 24.02
N GLY A 21 18.15 6.82 23.52
CA GLY A 21 18.27 6.34 22.17
C GLY A 21 17.29 5.18 22.00
N ALA A 22 16.02 5.51 21.80
CA ALA A 22 15.10 4.61 21.15
C ALA A 22 15.57 4.48 19.70
N ASP A 23 16.50 3.55 19.49
CA ASP A 23 16.65 2.80 18.26
C ASP A 23 15.27 2.25 17.91
N GLY A 24 14.50 3.07 17.20
CA GLY A 24 13.32 2.66 16.48
C GLY A 24 13.82 1.82 15.33
N GLY A 25 14.27 0.60 15.64
CA GLY A 25 14.57 -0.44 14.70
C GLY A 25 13.35 -0.62 13.83
N GLU A 26 13.38 0.01 12.66
CA GLU A 26 12.51 -0.29 11.55
C GLU A 26 12.47 -1.81 11.45
N GLY A 27 11.28 -2.40 11.53
CA GLY A 27 11.03 -3.82 11.29
C GLY A 27 11.37 -4.19 9.84
N LYS A 28 12.66 -4.17 9.51
CA LYS A 28 13.27 -4.52 8.23
C LYS A 28 13.61 -6.01 8.25
N MET A 29 12.61 -6.86 8.43
CA MET A 29 12.81 -8.31 8.23
C MET A 29 11.81 -8.95 7.27
N GLY A 30 10.70 -8.30 6.91
CA GLY A 30 9.72 -8.84 5.95
C GLY A 30 9.90 -8.37 4.50
N GLY A 31 10.24 -7.09 4.30
CA GLY A 31 10.20 -6.47 2.96
C GLY A 31 11.22 -6.99 1.96
N GLY A 32 12.42 -7.35 2.42
CA GLY A 32 13.51 -7.81 1.55
C GLY A 32 13.21 -9.15 0.87
N ALA A 33 12.69 -10.13 1.63
CA ALA A 33 12.31 -11.43 1.11
C ALA A 33 11.13 -11.34 0.13
N ALA A 34 10.12 -10.53 0.47
CA ALA A 34 8.95 -10.30 -0.38
C ALA A 34 9.34 -9.62 -1.72
N SER A 35 10.23 -8.62 -1.67
CA SER A 35 10.76 -7.97 -2.86
C SER A 35 11.60 -8.92 -3.72
N GLY A 36 12.41 -9.79 -3.11
CA GLY A 36 13.19 -10.80 -3.84
C GLY A 36 12.28 -11.76 -4.61
N ARG A 37 11.25 -12.30 -3.95
CA ARG A 37 10.29 -13.20 -4.59
C ARG A 37 9.52 -12.55 -5.73
N PHE A 38 9.17 -11.27 -5.58
CA PHE A 38 8.54 -10.50 -6.65
C PHE A 38 9.46 -10.39 -7.87
N MET A 39 10.73 -10.01 -7.68
CA MET A 39 11.70 -9.88 -8.77
C MET A 39 11.94 -11.20 -9.49
N GLU A 40 12.06 -12.32 -8.76
CA GLU A 40 12.20 -13.64 -9.36
C GLU A 40 11.02 -14.00 -10.30
N LEU A 41 9.80 -13.59 -9.96
CA LEU A 41 8.65 -13.80 -10.84
C LEU A 41 8.66 -12.89 -12.06
N ILE A 42 9.12 -11.65 -11.91
CA ILE A 42 9.34 -10.75 -13.06
C ILE A 42 10.37 -11.36 -14.02
N GLU A 43 11.48 -11.88 -13.52
CA GLU A 43 12.50 -12.56 -14.33
C GLU A 43 11.93 -13.77 -15.10
N GLN A 44 11.01 -14.54 -14.50
CA GLN A 44 10.33 -15.63 -15.20
C GLN A 44 9.47 -15.12 -16.36
N VAL A 45 8.75 -14.01 -16.16
CA VAL A 45 7.96 -13.37 -17.22
C VAL A 45 8.87 -12.83 -18.33
N GLU A 46 10.00 -12.22 -18.00
CA GLU A 46 10.99 -11.74 -18.97
C GLU A 46 11.59 -12.88 -19.80
N ARG A 47 11.82 -14.04 -19.17
CA ARG A 47 12.23 -15.28 -19.84
C ARG A 47 11.12 -15.95 -20.65
N ARG A 48 9.91 -15.38 -20.65
CA ARG A 48 8.74 -15.87 -21.38
C ARG A 48 8.37 -17.31 -21.03
N VAL A 49 8.42 -17.65 -19.74
CA VAL A 49 7.94 -18.97 -19.30
C VAL A 49 6.47 -19.17 -19.69
N PRO A 50 6.03 -20.40 -19.98
CA PRO A 50 4.62 -20.66 -20.30
C PRO A 50 3.68 -20.22 -19.16
N PRO A 51 2.46 -19.71 -19.48
CA PRO A 51 1.50 -19.28 -18.46
C PRO A 51 1.18 -20.34 -17.40
N ALA A 52 1.20 -21.63 -17.77
CA ALA A 52 0.98 -22.73 -16.83
C ALA A 52 2.06 -22.81 -15.73
N GLN A 53 3.32 -22.49 -16.04
CA GLN A 53 4.38 -22.46 -15.05
C GLN A 53 4.25 -21.25 -14.13
N LEU A 54 3.89 -20.09 -14.69
CA LEU A 54 3.59 -18.90 -13.90
C LEU A 54 2.41 -19.16 -12.94
N LEU A 55 1.33 -19.76 -13.46
CA LEU A 55 0.17 -20.15 -12.66
C LEU A 55 0.53 -21.14 -11.55
N ALA A 56 1.43 -22.10 -11.80
CA ALA A 56 1.93 -23.00 -10.77
C ALA A 56 2.65 -22.23 -9.65
N ALA A 57 3.47 -21.24 -10.01
CA ALA A 57 4.13 -20.38 -9.02
C ALA A 57 3.14 -19.51 -8.22
N PHE A 58 2.09 -18.98 -8.85
CA PHE A 58 1.01 -18.24 -8.16
C PHE A 58 0.15 -19.11 -7.24
N ASN A 59 0.11 -20.44 -7.47
CA ASN A 59 -0.60 -21.40 -6.62
C ASN A 59 0.28 -22.01 -5.52
N GLU A 60 1.58 -21.71 -5.50
CA GLU A 60 2.45 -22.10 -4.40
C GLU A 60 2.23 -21.14 -3.22
N PRO A 61 1.69 -21.58 -2.07
CA PRO A 61 1.22 -20.68 -1.01
C PRO A 61 2.28 -19.69 -0.53
N SER A 62 3.49 -20.19 -0.28
CA SER A 62 4.61 -19.37 0.16
C SER A 62 4.93 -18.25 -0.83
N THR A 63 4.95 -18.58 -2.12
CA THR A 63 5.23 -17.62 -3.20
C THR A 63 4.12 -16.60 -3.29
N SER A 64 2.87 -17.06 -3.37
CA SER A 64 1.70 -16.21 -3.53
C SER A 64 1.57 -15.22 -2.37
N ASP A 65 1.74 -15.70 -1.13
CA ASP A 65 1.67 -14.87 0.06
C ASP A 65 2.75 -13.78 0.08
N TYR A 66 4.00 -14.11 -0.29
CA TYR A 66 5.07 -13.10 -0.38
C TYR A 66 4.76 -12.02 -1.42
N LEU A 67 4.15 -12.37 -2.55
CA LEU A 67 3.73 -11.39 -3.55
C LEU A 67 2.63 -10.47 -3.00
N VAL A 68 1.63 -11.05 -2.33
CA VAL A 68 0.54 -10.28 -1.73
C VAL A 68 1.09 -9.32 -0.68
N VAL A 69 2.00 -9.78 0.19
CA VAL A 69 2.71 -8.91 1.15
C VAL A 69 3.41 -7.77 0.43
N TYR A 70 4.19 -8.06 -0.61
CA TYR A 70 4.92 -7.02 -1.34
C TYR A 70 3.99 -5.98 -1.97
N LEU A 71 2.92 -6.42 -2.63
CA LEU A 71 1.92 -5.54 -3.25
C LEU A 71 1.19 -4.70 -2.20
N ARG A 72 0.89 -5.24 -1.01
CA ARG A 72 0.35 -4.47 0.12
C ARG A 72 1.31 -3.39 0.59
N LEU A 73 2.60 -3.70 0.71
CA LEU A 73 3.61 -2.71 1.10
C LEU A 73 3.78 -1.62 0.04
N LEU A 74 3.75 -1.96 -1.25
CA LEU A 74 3.75 -0.97 -2.34
C LEU A 74 2.51 -0.06 -2.28
N THR A 75 1.35 -0.65 -1.98
CA THR A 75 0.09 0.09 -1.80
C THR A 75 0.19 1.06 -0.63
N SER A 76 0.63 0.60 0.55
CA SER A 76 0.88 1.45 1.72
C SER A 76 1.87 2.58 1.39
N GLY A 77 2.99 2.25 0.75
CA GLY A 77 3.99 3.24 0.33
C GLY A 77 3.42 4.31 -0.61
N CYS A 78 2.55 3.92 -1.55
CA CYS A 78 1.91 4.87 -2.46
C CYS A 78 0.90 5.77 -1.74
N LEU A 79 0.06 5.20 -0.85
CA LEU A 79 -0.88 5.95 -0.02
C LEU A 79 -0.14 6.98 0.83
N GLN A 80 0.92 6.56 1.53
CA GLN A 80 1.71 7.43 2.39
C GLN A 80 2.54 8.49 1.64
N ARG A 81 2.94 8.22 0.39
CA ARG A 81 3.63 9.22 -0.45
C ARG A 81 2.68 10.31 -0.96
N HIS A 82 1.41 9.98 -1.15
CA HIS A 82 0.40 10.88 -1.72
C HIS A 82 -0.73 11.20 -0.72
N ARG A 83 -0.38 11.33 0.57
CA ARG A 83 -1.36 11.54 1.65
C ARG A 83 -2.40 12.62 1.35
N PRO A 84 -2.05 13.84 0.90
CA PRO A 84 -3.05 14.89 0.68
C PRO A 84 -4.12 14.49 -0.35
N PHE A 85 -3.76 13.66 -1.32
CA PHE A 85 -4.71 13.15 -2.30
C PHE A 85 -5.60 12.04 -1.72
N PHE A 86 -5.06 11.18 -0.85
CA PHE A 86 -5.82 10.04 -0.35
C PHE A 86 -6.63 10.31 0.91
N GLU A 87 -6.24 11.31 1.71
CA GLU A 87 -6.95 11.69 2.95
C GLU A 87 -8.43 12.02 2.71
N GLN A 88 -8.76 12.60 1.55
CA GLN A 88 -10.16 12.92 1.19
C GLN A 88 -11.06 11.69 0.98
N PHE A 89 -10.49 10.50 0.79
CA PHE A 89 -11.25 9.24 0.63
C PHE A 89 -11.38 8.47 1.95
N LEU A 90 -10.72 8.92 3.02
CA LEU A 90 -10.83 8.27 4.32
C LEU A 90 -11.98 8.84 5.13
N GLU A 91 -12.83 7.95 5.65
CA GLU A 91 -13.88 8.30 6.59
C GLU A 91 -13.43 8.12 8.05
N GLY A 92 -14.08 8.84 8.97
CA GLY A 92 -13.91 8.63 10.41
C GLY A 92 -12.67 9.27 11.04
N GLY A 93 -12.02 10.24 10.38
CA GLY A 93 -10.94 11.03 10.96
C GLY A 93 -9.61 10.29 11.17
N ARG A 94 -9.48 9.07 10.63
CA ARG A 94 -8.23 8.30 10.66
C ARG A 94 -7.21 8.90 9.72
N SER A 95 -5.94 8.96 10.14
CA SER A 95 -4.84 9.34 9.27
C SER A 95 -4.53 8.22 8.25
N ILE A 96 -3.89 8.59 7.13
CA ILE A 96 -3.42 7.60 6.13
C ILE A 96 -2.47 6.58 6.75
N LYS A 97 -1.64 7.00 7.71
CA LYS A 97 -0.69 6.09 8.37
C LYS A 97 -1.45 5.01 9.17
N GLU A 98 -2.45 5.42 9.96
CA GLU A 98 -3.28 4.48 10.72
C GLU A 98 -4.07 3.56 9.79
N PHE A 99 -4.64 4.10 8.72
CA PHE A 99 -5.33 3.29 7.70
C PHE A 99 -4.40 2.24 7.08
N CYS A 100 -3.16 2.62 6.73
CA CYS A 100 -2.19 1.68 6.18
C CYS A 100 -1.86 0.54 7.16
N GLN A 101 -1.62 0.88 8.43
CA GLN A 101 -1.27 -0.10 9.45
C GLN A 101 -2.43 -1.05 9.80
N GLN A 102 -3.69 -0.59 9.70
CA GLN A 102 -4.86 -1.34 10.13
C GLN A 102 -5.53 -2.12 8.99
N GLU A 103 -5.57 -1.57 7.78
CA GLU A 103 -6.37 -2.12 6.66
C GLU A 103 -5.53 -2.52 5.43
N VAL A 104 -4.31 -2.00 5.27
CA VAL A 104 -3.52 -2.22 4.05
C VAL A 104 -2.42 -3.25 4.27
N GLU A 105 -1.52 -2.98 5.22
CA GLU A 105 -0.31 -3.77 5.48
C GLU A 105 -0.61 -5.18 6.02
N PRO A 106 -1.61 -5.38 6.92
CA PRO A 106 -1.92 -6.72 7.40
C PRO A 106 -2.46 -7.63 6.30
N MET A 107 -2.05 -8.90 6.35
CA MET A 107 -2.60 -9.95 5.50
C MET A 107 -4.07 -10.21 5.83
N CYS A 108 -4.79 -10.79 4.85
CA CYS A 108 -6.21 -11.16 4.99
C CYS A 108 -7.17 -10.00 5.28
N LYS A 109 -6.75 -8.75 5.03
CA LYS A 109 -7.63 -7.58 5.03
C LYS A 109 -8.25 -7.35 3.66
N GLU A 110 -9.54 -7.01 3.62
CA GLU A 110 -10.23 -6.75 2.37
C GLU A 110 -9.64 -5.53 1.63
N SER A 111 -9.70 -5.55 0.31
CA SER A 111 -9.24 -4.44 -0.53
C SER A 111 -10.42 -3.80 -1.26
N ASP A 112 -10.63 -2.52 -1.00
CA ASP A 112 -11.60 -1.68 -1.69
C ASP A 112 -10.91 -0.75 -2.73
N HIS A 113 -11.70 0.09 -3.41
CA HIS A 113 -11.30 1.05 -4.45
C HIS A 113 -10.02 1.83 -4.13
N ILE A 114 -9.84 2.30 -2.88
CA ILE A 114 -8.65 3.04 -2.47
C ILE A 114 -7.35 2.23 -2.67
N HIS A 115 -7.38 0.91 -2.45
CA HIS A 115 -6.25 0.01 -2.64
C HIS A 115 -5.95 -0.18 -4.13
N VAL A 116 -6.99 -0.41 -4.93
CA VAL A 116 -6.88 -0.59 -6.38
C VAL A 116 -6.27 0.66 -7.03
N ILE A 117 -6.77 1.85 -6.66
CA ILE A 117 -6.26 3.13 -7.16
C ILE A 117 -4.80 3.33 -6.77
N ALA A 118 -4.45 3.08 -5.50
CA ALA A 118 -3.09 3.25 -5.02
C ALA A 118 -2.11 2.28 -5.69
N LEU A 119 -2.47 1.01 -5.85
CA LEU A 119 -1.61 0.02 -6.48
C LEU A 119 -1.47 0.26 -7.99
N ALA A 120 -2.56 0.57 -8.70
CA ALA A 120 -2.53 0.92 -10.12
C ALA A 120 -1.63 2.14 -10.37
N ARG A 121 -1.68 3.14 -9.48
CA ARG A 121 -0.79 4.30 -9.50
C ARG A 121 0.66 3.93 -9.19
N ALA A 122 0.90 3.08 -8.19
CA ALA A 122 2.24 2.66 -7.78
C ALA A 122 2.98 1.90 -8.89
N LEU A 123 2.27 1.04 -9.61
CA LEU A 123 2.83 0.19 -10.68
C LEU A 123 2.76 0.84 -12.07
N HIS A 124 2.06 1.97 -12.22
CA HIS A 124 1.74 2.58 -13.51
C HIS A 124 1.05 1.60 -14.48
N VAL A 125 0.15 0.76 -13.94
CA VAL A 125 -0.62 -0.22 -14.71
C VAL A 125 -2.09 0.15 -14.65
N PRO A 126 -2.71 0.54 -15.78
CA PRO A 126 -4.14 0.81 -15.83
C PRO A 126 -4.99 -0.46 -15.62
N VAL A 127 -5.94 -0.39 -14.70
CA VAL A 127 -6.84 -1.50 -14.31
C VAL A 127 -8.29 -1.10 -14.57
N LEU A 128 -9.09 -2.03 -15.10
CA LEU A 128 -10.55 -1.91 -15.14
C LEU A 128 -11.16 -2.87 -14.12
N VAL A 129 -12.12 -2.40 -13.34
CA VAL A 129 -12.92 -3.21 -12.42
C VAL A 129 -14.39 -3.15 -12.86
N GLU A 130 -14.96 -4.28 -13.21
CA GLU A 130 -16.40 -4.47 -13.43
C GLU A 130 -17.05 -4.73 -12.07
N TYR A 131 -17.90 -3.82 -11.60
CA TYR A 131 -18.66 -4.02 -10.37
C TYR A 131 -19.97 -4.72 -10.69
N MET A 132 -20.15 -5.93 -10.15
CA MET A 132 -21.38 -6.68 -10.30
C MET A 132 -22.30 -6.38 -9.11
N ASP A 133 -23.33 -5.57 -9.35
CA ASP A 133 -24.37 -5.32 -8.36
C ASP A 133 -25.39 -6.49 -8.33
N ARG A 134 -26.08 -6.66 -7.20
CA ARG A 134 -27.18 -7.61 -7.01
C ARG A 134 -28.51 -7.12 -7.62
N GLY A 135 -28.49 -6.05 -8.41
CA GLY A 135 -29.68 -5.45 -9.01
C GLY A 135 -30.35 -6.34 -10.08
N GLU A 136 -31.66 -6.14 -10.26
CA GLU A 136 -32.43 -6.76 -11.35
C GLU A 136 -31.96 -6.22 -12.70
N GLY A 137 -31.11 -6.97 -13.41
CA GLY A 137 -30.68 -6.60 -14.76
C GLY A 137 -29.35 -7.19 -15.22
N GLY A 138 -28.55 -7.78 -14.31
CA GLY A 138 -27.25 -8.37 -14.67
C GLY A 138 -26.24 -7.37 -15.25
N ALA A 139 -26.49 -6.07 -15.06
CA ALA A 139 -25.60 -5.01 -15.53
C ALA A 139 -24.37 -4.91 -14.64
N THR A 140 -23.18 -4.86 -15.24
CA THR A 140 -21.94 -4.50 -14.55
C THR A 140 -21.63 -3.02 -14.80
N HIS A 141 -21.01 -2.39 -13.80
CA HIS A 141 -20.54 -1.02 -13.92
C HIS A 141 -19.00 -1.02 -14.04
N PRO A 142 -18.46 -0.73 -15.25
CA PRO A 142 -17.01 -0.68 -15.45
C PRO A 142 -16.42 0.62 -14.90
N HIS A 143 -15.38 0.50 -14.09
CA HIS A 143 -14.55 1.62 -13.63
C HIS A 143 -13.10 1.42 -14.06
N VAL A 144 -12.49 2.45 -14.63
CA VAL A 144 -11.09 2.41 -15.09
C VAL A 144 -10.22 3.28 -14.20
N PHE A 145 -9.08 2.74 -13.79
CA PHE A 145 -8.11 3.39 -12.91
C PHE A 145 -6.73 3.40 -13.59
N PRO A 146 -6.13 4.58 -13.87
CA PRO A 146 -6.74 5.90 -13.77
C PRO A 146 -7.80 6.14 -14.86
N GLU A 147 -8.71 7.08 -14.62
CA GLU A 147 -9.81 7.41 -15.53
C GLU A 147 -9.27 7.83 -16.91
N GLY A 148 -9.96 7.40 -17.97
CA GLY A 148 -9.57 7.68 -19.37
C GLY A 148 -8.38 6.89 -19.89
N ALA A 149 -7.70 6.08 -19.07
CA ALA A 149 -6.63 5.21 -19.53
C ALA A 149 -7.15 3.98 -20.30
N ARG A 150 -6.27 3.35 -21.08
CA ARG A 150 -6.56 2.06 -21.71
C ARG A 150 -6.17 0.92 -20.75
N PRO A 151 -7.13 0.19 -20.16
CA PRO A 151 -6.85 -0.86 -19.18
C PRO A 151 -6.05 -2.01 -19.79
N ARG A 152 -5.10 -2.54 -19.02
CA ARG A 152 -4.33 -3.75 -19.36
C ARG A 152 -4.76 -4.97 -18.54
N VAL A 153 -5.37 -4.73 -17.40
CA VAL A 153 -5.89 -5.76 -16.48
C VAL A 153 -7.38 -5.50 -16.29
N HIS A 154 -8.18 -6.56 -16.38
CA HIS A 154 -9.63 -6.52 -16.18
C HIS A 154 -9.99 -7.40 -14.99
N LEU A 155 -10.70 -6.84 -14.03
CA LEU A 155 -11.14 -7.52 -12.82
C LEU A 155 -12.67 -7.50 -12.75
N LEU A 156 -13.26 -8.53 -12.15
CA LEU A 156 -14.65 -8.55 -11.72
C LEU A 156 -14.67 -8.42 -10.20
N TYR A 157 -15.37 -7.41 -9.69
CA TYR A 157 -15.66 -7.30 -8.28
C TYR A 157 -17.06 -7.84 -7.97
N ARG A 158 -17.11 -8.75 -7.00
CA ARG A 158 -18.32 -9.21 -6.32
C ARG A 158 -18.13 -8.89 -4.83
N PRO A 159 -19.19 -8.67 -4.04
CA PRO A 159 -19.02 -8.38 -2.61
C PRO A 159 -18.09 -9.39 -1.91
N GLY A 160 -16.92 -8.92 -1.47
CA GLY A 160 -15.87 -9.71 -0.82
C GLY A 160 -14.93 -10.51 -1.74
N HIS A 161 -15.01 -10.37 -3.07
CA HIS A 161 -14.22 -11.18 -4.00
C HIS A 161 -13.81 -10.44 -5.28
N TYR A 162 -12.57 -10.68 -5.73
CA TYR A 162 -12.08 -10.24 -7.04
C TYR A 162 -11.73 -11.44 -7.91
N ASP A 163 -12.17 -11.43 -9.16
CA ASP A 163 -11.81 -12.41 -10.18
C ASP A 163 -11.12 -11.73 -11.37
N ILE A 164 -10.30 -12.47 -12.11
CA ILE A 164 -9.64 -11.97 -13.33
C ILE A 164 -10.55 -12.23 -14.54
N LEU A 165 -10.78 -11.20 -15.35
CA LEU A 165 -11.51 -11.30 -16.62
C LEU A 165 -10.53 -11.32 -17.80
N TYR A 166 -10.78 -12.21 -18.75
CA TYR A 166 -10.08 -12.29 -20.04
C TYR A 166 -11.02 -11.83 -21.15
N LYS A 167 -10.52 -11.00 -22.08
CA LYS A 167 -11.23 -10.55 -23.28
C LYS A 167 -10.71 -11.26 -24.52
#